data_AF-A0A1Q4ZGG0-F1
#
_entry.id   AF-A0A1Q4ZGG0-F1
#
_cell.length_a   1.000
_cell.length_b   1.000
_cell.length_c   1.000
_cell.angle_alpha   90.00
_cell.angle_beta   90.00
_cell.angle_gamma   90.00
#
_symmetry.space_group_name_H-M   'P 1'
#
loop_
_entity.id
_entity.type
_entity.pdbx_description
1 polymer ?
#
loop_
_entity_poly.entity_id
_entity_poly.type
_entity_poly.pdbx_seq_one_letter_code
_entity_poly.pdbx_strand_id
1 'polypeptide(L)'
;MGAEEETGFEPATGDGPPPLGVSDGAMDADRAAAVRAASVRTAVEGLLQIRRLTNTGQADPEAVPAEWELHRTVRAVALALEASGATPSAVDASGRRTTAGYRVLEGESPGTARVEWAGPPGSGAVHEEEESLPRCADALRRLGWTALLYRGPRRRRFLEVEPPAGAMRAKGA
;
A
#
# COMPACT_ATOMS: atom_id res chain seq x y z
N MET A 1 -3.20 15.73 31.72
CA MET A 1 -4.17 14.76 31.21
C MET A 1 -3.98 14.75 29.70
N GLY A 2 -3.05 13.91 29.22
CA GLY A 2 -2.68 13.89 27.81
C GLY A 2 -3.83 13.28 27.03
N ALA A 3 -4.30 13.99 26.00
CA ALA A 3 -5.11 13.37 24.98
C ALA A 3 -4.23 12.27 24.38
N GLU A 4 -4.57 11.02 24.67
CA GLU A 4 -4.18 9.91 23.81
C GLU A 4 -4.82 10.27 22.46
N GLU A 5 -4.05 10.90 21.57
CA GLU A 5 -4.41 10.94 20.17
C GLU A 5 -4.67 9.49 19.80
N GLU A 6 -5.93 9.17 19.52
CA GLU A 6 -6.34 7.87 19.03
C GLU A 6 -5.71 7.75 17.64
N THR A 7 -4.43 7.37 17.61
CA THR A 7 -3.66 7.26 16.38
C THR A 7 -4.25 6.09 15.61
N GLY A 8 -5.13 6.39 14.67
CA GLY A 8 -5.73 5.41 13.80
C GLY A 8 -4.67 4.56 13.11
N PHE A 9 -5.03 3.34 12.72
CA PHE A 9 -4.13 2.46 11.99
C PHE A 9 -3.57 3.16 10.74
N GLU A 10 -2.25 3.14 10.57
CA GLU A 10 -1.57 3.63 9.38
C GLU A 10 -0.82 2.49 8.65
N PRO A 11 -1.14 2.21 7.38
CA PRO A 11 -0.43 1.23 6.56
C PRO A 11 0.98 1.72 6.20
N ALA A 12 1.90 0.79 5.97
CA ALA A 12 3.26 1.13 5.61
C ALA A 12 3.30 1.64 4.16
N THR A 13 3.75 2.88 3.93
CA THR A 13 3.86 3.45 2.58
C THR A 13 5.23 3.18 1.93
N GLY A 14 6.21 2.66 2.68
CA GLY A 14 7.57 2.46 2.18
C GLY A 14 8.55 3.61 2.48
N ASP A 15 8.08 4.71 3.08
CA ASP A 15 8.91 5.84 3.53
C ASP A 15 8.93 6.00 5.06
N GLY A 16 8.36 5.02 5.78
CA GLY A 16 8.38 4.96 7.25
C GLY A 16 9.64 4.29 7.81
N PRO A 17 9.78 4.28 9.14
CA PRO A 17 10.84 3.51 9.79
C PRO A 17 10.69 2.02 9.49
N PRO A 18 11.77 1.23 9.64
CA PRO A 18 11.65 -0.23 9.55
C PRO A 18 10.62 -0.74 10.59
N PRO A 19 9.89 -1.83 10.27
CA PRO A 19 9.00 -2.45 11.23
C PRO A 19 9.73 -2.71 12.55
N LEU A 20 9.11 -2.32 13.67
CA LEU A 20 9.66 -2.49 15.01
C LEU A 20 10.05 -3.97 15.23
N GLY A 21 11.28 -4.24 15.67
CA GLY A 21 11.77 -5.60 15.92
C GLY A 21 13.24 -5.88 15.55
N VAL A 22 13.96 -4.93 14.94
CA VAL A 22 15.39 -5.10 14.60
C VAL A 22 16.35 -4.74 15.74
N SER A 23 15.86 -4.46 16.95
CA SER A 23 16.68 -4.25 18.15
C SER A 23 16.53 -5.42 19.12
N ASP A 24 17.63 -6.14 19.32
CA ASP A 24 17.97 -7.06 20.42
C ASP A 24 17.40 -8.50 20.49
N GLY A 25 16.67 -8.99 19.49
CA GLY A 25 16.41 -10.45 19.38
C GLY A 25 15.40 -10.89 18.32
N ALA A 26 15.67 -12.01 17.64
CA ALA A 26 14.80 -12.55 16.58
C ALA A 26 13.39 -12.96 17.07
N MET A 27 13.26 -13.37 18.33
CA MET A 27 11.98 -13.81 18.91
C MET A 27 10.99 -12.64 19.10
N ASP A 28 11.49 -11.42 19.30
CA ASP A 28 10.65 -10.22 19.40
C ASP A 28 10.22 -9.71 18.02
N ALA A 29 11.05 -9.90 16.99
CA ALA A 29 10.72 -9.56 15.61
C ALA A 29 9.54 -10.39 15.06
N ASP A 30 9.54 -11.71 15.30
CA ASP A 30 8.44 -12.59 14.86
C ASP A 30 7.12 -12.22 15.53
N ARG A 31 7.16 -11.92 16.83
CA ARG A 31 5.98 -11.45 17.57
C ARG A 31 5.48 -10.10 17.04
N ALA A 32 6.38 -9.15 16.79
CA ALA A 32 6.03 -7.84 16.24
C ALA A 32 5.42 -7.97 14.83
N ALA A 33 5.99 -8.83 13.98
CA ALA A 33 5.44 -9.14 12.67
C ALA A 33 4.05 -9.77 12.76
N ALA A 34 3.83 -10.70 13.70
CA ALA A 34 2.52 -11.31 13.92
C ALA A 34 1.46 -10.30 14.39
N VAL A 35 1.84 -9.40 15.30
CA VAL A 35 0.98 -8.30 15.76
C VAL A 35 0.63 -7.37 14.58
N ARG A 36 1.62 -6.96 13.79
CA ARG A 36 1.39 -6.12 12.61
C ARG A 36 0.47 -6.79 11.61
N ALA A 37 0.69 -8.07 11.31
CA ALA A 37 -0.17 -8.84 10.42
C ALA A 37 -1.61 -8.92 10.94
N ALA A 38 -1.82 -9.07 12.26
CA ALA A 38 -3.15 -9.03 12.85
C ALA A 38 -3.82 -7.65 12.68
N SER A 39 -3.10 -6.56 12.95
CA SER A 39 -3.62 -5.20 12.75
C SER A 39 -3.98 -4.92 11.29
N VAL A 40 -3.15 -5.37 10.34
CA VAL A 40 -3.41 -5.25 8.89
C VAL A 40 -4.67 -6.03 8.51
N ARG A 41 -4.84 -7.26 8.99
CA ARG A 41 -6.07 -8.05 8.74
C ARG A 41 -7.32 -7.34 9.26
N THR A 42 -7.29 -6.86 10.50
CA THR A 42 -8.43 -6.10 11.07
C THR A 42 -8.73 -4.83 10.27
N ALA A 43 -7.70 -4.11 9.81
CA ALA A 43 -7.89 -2.93 8.95
C ALA A 43 -8.53 -3.28 7.59
N VAL A 44 -8.13 -4.39 6.97
CA VAL A 44 -8.75 -4.89 5.73
C VAL A 44 -10.19 -5.34 5.95
N GLU A 45 -10.47 -6.06 7.03
CA GLU A 45 -11.84 -6.48 7.37
C GLU A 45 -12.77 -5.27 7.54
N GLY A 46 -12.31 -4.23 8.23
CA GLY A 46 -13.02 -2.96 8.37
C GLY A 46 -13.22 -2.25 7.03
N LEU A 47 -12.20 -2.21 6.17
CA LEU A 47 -12.28 -1.67 4.82
C LEU A 47 -13.38 -2.36 3.99
N LEU A 48 -13.36 -3.69 3.95
CA LEU A 48 -14.32 -4.49 3.19
C LEU A 48 -15.74 -4.33 3.76
N GLN A 49 -15.88 -4.22 5.08
CA GLN A 49 -17.18 -3.90 5.70
C GLN A 49 -17.70 -2.52 5.26
N ILE A 50 -16.84 -1.49 5.21
CA ILE A 50 -17.26 -0.18 4.71
C ILE A 50 -17.69 -0.29 3.24
N ARG A 51 -16.90 -0.95 2.38
CA ARG A 51 -17.26 -1.19 0.97
C ARG A 51 -18.63 -1.85 0.82
N ARG A 52 -18.92 -2.91 1.59
CA ARG A 52 -20.25 -3.55 1.61
C ARG A 52 -21.39 -2.58 1.91
N LEU A 53 -21.17 -1.65 2.84
CA LEU A 53 -22.19 -0.69 3.28
C LEU A 53 -22.33 0.51 2.34
N THR A 54 -21.26 0.93 1.65
CA THR A 54 -21.28 2.14 0.81
C THR A 54 -21.48 1.84 -0.67
N ASN A 55 -21.13 0.65 -1.16
CA ASN A 55 -21.22 0.28 -2.58
C ASN A 55 -22.49 -0.52 -2.89
N THR A 56 -23.64 -0.16 -2.30
CA THR A 56 -24.89 -0.93 -2.34
C THR A 56 -25.49 -1.15 -3.74
N GLY A 57 -25.07 -0.38 -4.74
CA GLY A 57 -25.48 -0.53 -6.14
C GLY A 57 -24.53 -1.39 -7.01
N GLN A 58 -23.44 -1.90 -6.44
CA GLN A 58 -22.46 -2.72 -7.17
C GLN A 58 -22.82 -4.21 -7.06
N ALA A 59 -22.59 -4.96 -8.14
CA ALA A 59 -22.82 -6.42 -8.16
C ALA A 59 -21.90 -7.15 -7.16
N ASP A 60 -20.67 -6.66 -7.02
CA ASP A 60 -19.73 -7.06 -5.97
C ASP A 60 -19.25 -5.79 -5.23
N PRO A 61 -19.89 -5.45 -4.10
CA PRO A 61 -19.55 -4.26 -3.32
C PRO A 61 -18.10 -4.23 -2.84
N GLU A 62 -17.51 -5.40 -2.54
CA GLU A 62 -16.16 -5.52 -2.00
C GLU A 62 -15.08 -5.39 -3.07
N ALA A 63 -15.39 -5.77 -4.32
CA ALA A 63 -14.47 -5.67 -5.44
C ALA A 63 -14.32 -4.25 -6.01
N VAL A 64 -15.00 -3.24 -5.46
CA VAL A 64 -14.91 -1.85 -5.92
C VAL A 64 -14.39 -0.96 -4.78
N PRO A 65 -13.33 -0.16 -4.98
CA PRO A 65 -12.92 0.82 -3.98
C PRO A 65 -14.06 1.81 -3.69
N ALA A 66 -14.33 2.07 -2.40
CA ALA A 66 -15.31 3.06 -1.97
C ALA A 66 -14.81 4.49 -2.27
N GLU A 67 -15.73 5.45 -2.38
CA GLU A 67 -15.41 6.84 -2.74
C GLU A 67 -14.36 7.47 -1.81
N TRP A 68 -14.41 7.19 -0.51
CA TRP A 68 -13.44 7.72 0.44
C TRP A 68 -12.03 7.15 0.23
N GLU A 69 -11.90 5.93 -0.32
CA GLU A 69 -10.60 5.35 -0.65
C GLU A 69 -9.94 6.13 -1.79
N LEU A 70 -10.73 6.63 -2.74
CA LEU A 70 -10.25 7.44 -3.86
C LEU A 70 -9.65 8.77 -3.36
N HIS A 71 -10.21 9.32 -2.29
CA HIS A 71 -9.68 10.51 -1.63
C HIS A 71 -8.41 10.23 -0.80
N ARG A 72 -8.14 8.96 -0.46
CA ARG A 72 -6.96 8.52 0.31
C ARG A 72 -6.23 7.38 -0.40
N THR A 73 -6.00 7.54 -1.70
CA THR A 73 -5.53 6.47 -2.59
C THR A 73 -4.20 5.88 -2.13
N VAL A 74 -3.22 6.70 -1.74
CA VAL A 74 -1.92 6.21 -1.21
C VAL A 74 -2.12 5.27 -0.04
N ARG A 75 -2.99 5.64 0.91
CA ARG A 75 -3.27 4.85 2.11
C ARG A 75 -3.99 3.54 1.75
N ALA A 76 -4.97 3.58 0.86
CA ALA A 76 -5.71 2.39 0.43
C ALA A 76 -4.81 1.40 -0.33
N VAL A 77 -3.96 1.91 -1.23
CA VAL A 77 -2.97 1.12 -1.99
C VAL A 77 -1.92 0.52 -1.06
N ALA A 78 -1.39 1.28 -0.11
CA ALA A 78 -0.45 0.77 0.90
C ALA A 78 -1.06 -0.37 1.72
N LEU A 79 -2.30 -0.21 2.20
CA LEU A 79 -3.01 -1.26 2.95
C LEU A 79 -3.19 -2.53 2.11
N ALA A 80 -3.53 -2.41 0.83
CA ALA A 80 -3.68 -3.53 -0.09
C ALA A 80 -2.37 -4.32 -0.28
N LEU A 81 -1.24 -3.61 -0.44
CA LEU A 81 0.08 -4.23 -0.62
C LEU A 81 0.58 -4.87 0.68
N GLU A 82 0.36 -4.23 1.82
CA GLU A 82 0.73 -4.80 3.11
C GLU A 82 -0.08 -6.05 3.43
N ALA A 83 -1.38 -6.05 3.12
CA ALA A 83 -2.25 -7.20 3.26
C ALA A 83 -1.85 -8.38 2.36
N SER A 84 -1.20 -8.11 1.21
CA SER A 84 -0.68 -9.16 0.34
C SER A 84 0.64 -9.76 0.83
N GLY A 85 1.19 -9.26 1.94
CA GLY A 85 2.49 -9.66 2.45
C GLY A 85 3.68 -9.09 1.65
N ALA A 86 3.46 -8.10 0.79
CA ALA A 86 4.58 -7.42 0.15
C ALA A 86 5.40 -6.69 1.22
N THR A 87 6.72 -6.68 1.08
CA THR A 87 7.60 -5.97 2.03
C THR A 87 7.61 -4.48 1.70
N PRO A 88 7.23 -3.59 2.63
CA PRO A 88 7.43 -2.16 2.45
C PRO A 88 8.93 -1.83 2.48
N SER A 89 9.32 -0.84 1.68
CA SER A 89 10.63 -0.22 1.89
C SER A 89 10.67 0.51 3.25
N ALA A 90 11.86 0.85 3.73
CA ALA A 90 12.02 1.56 4.99
C ALA A 90 13.18 2.55 4.91
N VAL A 91 13.11 3.61 5.72
CA VAL A 91 14.18 4.60 5.88
C VAL A 91 14.63 4.71 7.33
N ASP A 92 15.89 5.06 7.55
CA ASP A 92 16.42 5.44 8.87
C ASP A 92 16.01 6.88 9.24
N ALA A 93 16.40 7.33 10.44
CA ALA A 93 16.13 8.69 10.91
C ALA A 93 16.77 9.79 10.05
N SER A 94 17.75 9.45 9.21
CA SER A 94 18.36 10.38 8.24
C SER A 94 17.65 10.38 6.88
N GLY A 95 16.57 9.61 6.72
CA GLY A 95 15.84 9.45 5.47
C GLY A 95 16.55 8.53 4.47
N ARG A 96 17.62 7.84 4.87
CA ARG A 96 18.31 6.89 3.99
C ARG A 96 17.61 5.56 4.02
N ARG A 97 17.42 4.97 2.84
CA ARG A 97 16.74 3.70 2.68
C ARG A 97 17.56 2.56 3.29
N THR A 98 16.92 1.76 4.13
CA THR A 98 17.52 0.62 4.86
C THR A 98 16.99 -0.74 4.39
N THR A 99 15.77 -0.77 3.85
CA THR A 99 15.11 -2.00 3.39
C THR A 99 14.61 -1.84 1.95
N ALA A 100 14.83 -2.86 1.12
CA ALA A 100 14.25 -2.94 -0.21
C ALA A 100 12.78 -3.38 -0.13
N GLY A 101 11.90 -2.75 -0.90
CA GLY A 101 10.47 -3.06 -0.86
C GLY A 101 9.63 -2.08 -1.68
N TYR A 102 8.32 -2.24 -1.59
CA TYR A 102 7.41 -1.31 -2.25
C TYR A 102 7.47 0.08 -1.60
N ARG A 103 7.25 1.10 -2.41
CA ARG A 103 7.05 2.49 -1.99
C ARG A 103 5.84 3.04 -2.72
N VAL A 104 4.86 3.53 -1.97
CA VAL A 104 3.62 4.12 -2.49
C VAL A 104 3.71 5.64 -2.39
N LEU A 105 3.45 6.30 -3.49
CA LEU A 105 3.48 7.76 -3.65
C LEU A 105 2.17 8.23 -4.26
N GLU A 106 1.91 9.53 -4.15
CA GLU A 106 0.90 10.16 -4.99
C GLU A 106 1.28 9.98 -6.47
N GLY A 107 0.29 9.66 -7.30
CA GLY A 107 0.47 9.58 -8.74
C GLY A 107 0.43 10.97 -9.39
N GLU A 108 0.63 11.02 -10.70
CA GLU A 108 0.65 12.30 -11.44
C GLU A 108 -0.74 12.93 -11.53
N SER A 109 -1.79 12.12 -11.50
CA SER A 109 -3.19 12.57 -11.54
C SER A 109 -3.86 12.49 -10.16
N PRO A 110 -4.77 13.41 -9.82
CA PRO A 110 -5.54 13.34 -8.57
C PRO A 110 -6.28 12.00 -8.42
N GLY A 111 -6.20 11.39 -7.25
CA GLY A 111 -6.84 10.10 -6.98
C GLY A 111 -6.11 8.89 -7.56
N THR A 112 -4.86 9.07 -8.03
CA THR A 112 -3.98 7.99 -8.46
C THR A 112 -2.81 7.83 -7.50
N ALA A 113 -2.20 6.65 -7.49
CA ALA A 113 -0.98 6.39 -6.74
C ALA A 113 0.09 5.79 -7.65
N ARG A 114 1.35 6.01 -7.29
CA ARG A 114 2.50 5.40 -7.93
C ARG A 114 3.14 4.40 -6.98
N VAL A 115 3.37 3.18 -7.44
CA VAL A 115 4.09 2.15 -6.67
C VAL A 115 5.44 1.89 -7.32
N GLU A 116 6.52 2.07 -6.56
CA GLU A 116 7.89 1.79 -6.97
C GLU A 116 8.46 0.63 -6.15
N TRP A 117 9.54 0.03 -6.63
CA TRP A 117 10.39 -0.85 -5.82
C TRP A 117 11.68 -0.12 -5.46
N ALA A 118 11.79 0.29 -4.20
CA ALA A 118 12.87 1.13 -3.70
C ALA A 118 13.71 0.36 -2.69
N GLY A 119 15.03 0.56 -2.72
CA GLY A 119 15.94 -0.04 -1.75
C GLY A 119 17.23 0.76 -1.55
N PRO A 120 18.06 0.36 -0.57
CA PRO A 120 19.36 0.96 -0.34
C PRO A 120 20.26 0.91 -1.60
N PRO A 121 21.22 1.83 -1.76
CA PRO A 121 22.23 1.71 -2.81
C PRO A 121 22.93 0.34 -2.75
N GLY A 122 23.00 -0.35 -3.89
CA GLY A 122 23.63 -1.67 -3.99
C GLY A 122 22.77 -2.86 -3.52
N SER A 123 21.53 -2.66 -3.06
CA SER A 123 20.69 -3.76 -2.53
C SER A 123 20.16 -4.72 -3.59
N GLY A 124 20.31 -4.40 -4.88
CA GLY A 124 19.70 -5.19 -5.96
C GLY A 124 18.23 -4.87 -6.27
N ALA A 125 17.62 -3.88 -5.59
CA ALA A 125 16.20 -3.51 -5.78
C ALA A 125 15.81 -3.25 -7.25
N VAL A 126 16.74 -2.78 -8.09
CA VAL A 126 16.51 -2.60 -9.53
C VAL A 126 16.19 -3.91 -10.25
N HIS A 127 16.79 -5.02 -9.83
CA HIS A 127 16.55 -6.33 -10.41
C HIS A 127 15.27 -6.95 -9.85
N GLU A 128 15.03 -6.78 -8.54
CA GLU A 128 13.83 -7.29 -7.87
C GLU A 128 12.53 -6.66 -8.39
N GLU A 129 12.57 -5.41 -8.87
CA GLU A 129 11.39 -4.71 -9.37
C GLU A 129 10.67 -5.45 -10.51
N GLU A 130 11.41 -6.27 -11.28
CA GLU A 130 10.86 -7.07 -12.38
C GLU A 130 9.90 -8.16 -11.89
N GLU A 131 10.19 -8.77 -10.74
CA GLU A 131 9.37 -9.83 -10.14
C GLU A 131 8.35 -9.26 -9.14
N SER A 132 8.75 -8.23 -8.38
CA SER A 132 7.94 -7.69 -7.30
C SER A 132 6.77 -6.85 -7.78
N LEU A 133 6.96 -5.98 -8.79
CA LEU A 133 5.88 -5.09 -9.26
C LEU A 133 4.69 -5.84 -9.87
N PRO A 134 4.87 -6.91 -10.68
CA PRO A 134 3.75 -7.73 -11.12
C PRO A 134 2.94 -8.33 -9.96
N ARG A 135 3.60 -8.82 -8.90
CA ARG A 135 2.90 -9.34 -7.70
C ARG A 135 2.09 -8.26 -6.99
N CYS A 136 2.66 -7.06 -6.85
CA CYS A 136 1.95 -5.89 -6.32
C CYS A 136 0.72 -5.56 -7.18
N ALA A 137 0.86 -5.56 -8.51
CA ALA A 137 -0.25 -5.30 -9.42
C ALA A 137 -1.38 -6.32 -9.26
N ASP A 138 -1.06 -7.61 -9.12
CA ASP A 138 -2.06 -8.66 -8.92
C ASP A 138 -2.78 -8.53 -7.58
N ALA A 139 -2.08 -8.15 -6.51
CA ALA A 139 -2.69 -7.84 -5.22
C ALA A 139 -3.67 -6.66 -5.32
N LEU A 140 -3.29 -5.60 -6.00
CA LEU A 140 -4.13 -4.41 -6.18
C LEU A 140 -5.38 -4.71 -7.01
N ARG A 141 -5.24 -5.48 -8.11
CA ARG A 141 -6.36 -5.89 -8.96
C ARG A 141 -7.40 -6.74 -8.21
N ARG A 142 -6.96 -7.61 -7.29
CA ARG A 142 -7.89 -8.39 -6.45
C ARG A 142 -8.75 -7.52 -5.55
N LEU A 143 -8.32 -6.29 -5.25
CA LEU A 143 -9.06 -5.31 -4.47
C LEU A 143 -9.71 -4.22 -5.34
N GLY A 144 -9.84 -4.46 -6.64
CA GLY A 144 -10.59 -3.58 -7.55
C GLY A 144 -9.82 -2.42 -8.15
N TRP A 145 -8.51 -2.33 -7.93
CA TRP A 145 -7.69 -1.26 -8.50
C TRP A 145 -7.22 -1.62 -9.92
N THR A 146 -7.15 -0.61 -10.79
CA THR A 146 -6.41 -0.71 -12.03
C THR A 146 -4.93 -0.51 -11.72
N ALA A 147 -4.07 -1.45 -12.08
CA ALA A 147 -2.62 -1.34 -11.90
C ALA A 147 -1.89 -1.55 -13.22
N LEU A 148 -1.21 -0.51 -13.71
CA LEU A 148 -0.53 -0.46 -15.01
C LEU A 148 0.98 -0.36 -14.81
N LEU A 149 1.74 -1.25 -15.42
CA LEU A 149 3.20 -1.26 -15.32
C LEU A 149 3.82 -0.36 -16.40
N TYR A 150 4.60 0.63 -15.96
CA TYR A 150 5.32 1.55 -16.82
C TYR A 150 6.83 1.46 -16.63
N ARG A 151 7.56 2.07 -17.58
CA ARG A 151 9.00 2.30 -17.51
C ARG A 151 9.25 3.80 -17.46
N GLY A 152 9.80 4.27 -16.34
CA GLY A 152 10.16 5.65 -16.11
C GLY A 152 11.63 5.96 -16.44
N PRO A 153 12.12 7.12 -15.97
CA PRO A 153 13.50 7.54 -16.14
C PRO A 153 14.50 6.47 -15.69
N ARG A 154 15.65 6.41 -16.36
CA ARG A 154 16.71 5.42 -16.08
C ARG A 154 16.23 3.96 -16.18
N ARG A 155 15.19 3.70 -16.99
CA ARG A 155 14.57 2.38 -17.20
C ARG A 155 13.97 1.76 -15.93
N ARG A 156 13.73 2.54 -14.88
CA ARG A 156 13.08 2.05 -13.65
C ARG A 156 11.61 1.74 -13.92
N ARG A 157 11.14 0.59 -13.44
CA ARG A 157 9.73 0.22 -13.52
C ARG A 157 8.94 0.80 -12.36
N PHE A 158 7.68 1.10 -12.60
CA PHE A 158 6.74 1.50 -11.57
C PHE A 158 5.32 1.11 -11.98
N LEU A 159 4.42 1.00 -11.01
CA LEU A 159 2.99 0.88 -11.27
C LEU A 159 2.35 2.26 -11.15
N GLU A 160 1.49 2.59 -12.11
CA GLU A 160 0.44 3.58 -11.90
C GLU A 160 -0.81 2.83 -11.46
N VAL A 161 -1.39 3.30 -10.36
CA VAL A 161 -2.54 2.69 -9.71
C VAL A 161 -3.68 3.69 -9.76
N GLU A 162 -4.76 3.28 -10.41
CA GLU A 162 -5.92 4.11 -10.69
C GLU A 162 -7.19 3.45 -10.18
N PRO A 163 -8.23 4.24 -9.87
CA PRO A 163 -9.56 3.69 -9.65
C PRO A 163 -10.01 2.83 -10.83
N PRO A 164 -10.92 1.85 -10.63
CA PRO A 164 -11.45 1.09 -11.75
C PRO A 164 -12.22 2.01 -12.70
N ALA A 165 -12.16 1.69 -13.99
CA ALA A 165 -12.85 2.46 -15.03
C ALA A 165 -14.35 2.62 -14.67
N GLY A 166 -14.83 3.86 -14.59
CA GLY A 166 -16.20 4.19 -14.21
C GLY A 166 -16.40 4.67 -12.77
N ALA A 167 -15.44 4.46 -11.85
CA ALA A 167 -15.55 4.94 -10.47
C ALA A 167 -15.62 6.47 -10.36
N MET A 168 -14.92 7.20 -11.22
CA MET A 168 -14.95 8.67 -11.25
C MET A 168 -16.20 9.26 -11.94
N ARG A 169 -17.03 8.44 -12.63
CA ARG A 169 -18.21 8.92 -13.37
C ARG A 169 -19.46 9.08 -12.50
N ALA A 170 -19.45 8.65 -11.24
CA ALA A 170 -20.57 8.83 -10.32
C ALA A 170 -20.79 10.30 -9.90
N LYS A 171 -19.88 11.21 -10.29
CA LYS A 171 -20.02 12.65 -10.05
C LYS A 171 -20.88 13.29 -11.14
N GLY A 172 -22.20 13.07 -11.12
CA GLY A 172 -23.12 13.80 -12.00
C GLY A 172 -24.47 13.16 -12.35
N ALA A 173 -25.04 12.31 -11.49
CA ALA A 173 -26.43 11.88 -11.62
C ALA A 173 -27.27 12.45 -10.46
#